data_AF-A0A0D6JM93-F1
#
_entry.id   AF-A0A0D6JM93-F1
#
_cell.length_a   1.000
_cell.length_b   1.000
_cell.length_c   1.000
_cell.angle_alpha   90.00
_cell.angle_beta   90.00
_cell.angle_gamma   90.00
#
_symmetry.space_group_name_H-M   'P 1'
#
loop_
_entity.id
_entity.type
_entity.pdbx_description
1 polymer ?
#
loop_
_entity_poly.entity_id
_entity_poly.type
_entity_poly.pdbx_seq_one_letter_code
_entity_poly.pdbx_strand_id
1 'polypeptide(L)'
;MRGSTLLVAALVVLAGCAAPVPTGNDATTATTATSAASPSTTDSATAATATPATSPPPTTATATATPTASPTSEPTTTFTPASGYGPWGSDPVVVAVEAPDDDRDYAAFVSEATAYWEVNDSRYLGYEVDYEVDADARDPDVVVRFTDTVPECSGQDDAAGCAPYLTDARQIDRPETVYIRTGYGDDSTVNIVKHELGHTLGLAHGDEPAELMNATGILYTLPQTNATEKAFPWDDPNFTVYVDDANASDPDAAREQIRHALDYFEDGAPGMPDNLTYTYVDDPADAEVRISFADTSPCAAGAASCAIAGGYDPDGDDALETYGEYRVVLVDLDTEAVGWHVGYWTAHYLGAEADDDKPEPFRNATYGERRSEWWA
;
A
#
# COMPACT_ATOMS: atom_id res chain seq x y z
N MET A 1 17.20 -8.97 -23.70
CA MET A 1 16.34 -9.89 -22.92
C MET A 1 16.04 -9.17 -21.63
N ARG A 2 14.75 -9.03 -21.29
CA ARG A 2 14.28 -8.22 -20.14
C ARG A 2 14.95 -8.73 -18.86
N GLY A 3 15.74 -7.87 -18.20
CA GLY A 3 16.21 -8.13 -16.85
C GLY A 3 14.99 -8.14 -15.93
N SER A 4 14.86 -9.17 -15.11
CA SER A 4 13.82 -9.21 -14.08
C SER A 4 14.23 -8.29 -12.95
N THR A 5 13.70 -7.07 -12.95
CA THR A 5 13.65 -6.20 -11.78
C THR A 5 12.69 -6.86 -10.78
N LEU A 6 13.16 -7.13 -9.56
CA LEU A 6 12.29 -7.55 -8.47
C LEU A 6 11.64 -6.28 -7.90
N LEU A 7 10.46 -5.96 -8.45
CA LEU A 7 9.58 -4.87 -8.01
C LEU A 7 8.93 -5.24 -6.67
N VAL A 8 9.08 -4.38 -5.67
CA VAL A 8 8.28 -4.44 -4.45
C VAL A 8 7.25 -3.32 -4.52
N ALA A 9 6.09 -3.62 -5.12
CA ALA A 9 4.92 -2.75 -5.06
C ALA A 9 4.23 -2.90 -3.69
N ALA A 10 3.89 -1.79 -3.05
CA ALA A 10 3.16 -1.80 -1.78
C ALA A 10 1.74 -2.34 -1.99
N LEU A 11 1.39 -3.42 -1.28
CA LEU A 11 0.03 -3.93 -1.22
C LEU A 11 -0.77 -3.03 -0.26
N VAL A 12 -1.67 -2.20 -0.79
CA VAL A 12 -2.47 -1.27 0.02
C VAL A 12 -3.88 -1.83 0.20
N VAL A 13 -4.41 -1.72 1.42
CA VAL A 13 -5.79 -2.06 1.77
C VAL A 13 -6.69 -0.94 1.25
N LEU A 14 -7.62 -1.27 0.34
CA LEU A 14 -8.48 -0.33 -0.36
C LEU A 14 -9.68 0.13 0.50
N ALA A 15 -10.34 -0.74 1.28
CA ALA A 15 -11.37 -0.32 2.23
C ALA A 15 -11.72 -1.41 3.25
N GLY A 16 -12.46 -1.03 4.30
CA GLY A 16 -13.17 -1.93 5.22
C GLY A 16 -14.61 -1.44 5.42
N CYS A 17 -15.60 -2.34 5.33
CA CYS A 17 -17.01 -2.04 5.61
C CYS A 17 -17.61 -2.92 6.73
N ALA A 18 -18.49 -2.31 7.55
CA ALA A 18 -19.25 -2.93 8.64
C ALA A 18 -20.69 -3.28 8.19
N ALA A 19 -21.12 -4.51 8.47
CA ALA A 19 -22.53 -4.92 8.36
C ALA A 19 -23.23 -4.88 9.74
N PRO A 20 -24.49 -4.44 9.85
CA PRO A 20 -25.26 -4.56 11.07
C PRO A 20 -25.67 -6.02 11.31
N VAL A 21 -25.16 -6.61 12.40
CA VAL A 21 -25.57 -7.95 12.86
C VAL A 21 -26.91 -7.84 13.60
N PRO A 22 -27.99 -8.52 13.15
CA PRO A 22 -29.21 -8.62 13.94
C PRO A 22 -28.97 -9.56 15.13
N THR A 23 -29.29 -9.07 16.32
CA THR A 23 -29.35 -9.87 17.54
C THR A 23 -30.62 -10.75 17.51
N GLY A 24 -30.43 -12.07 17.50
CA GLY A 24 -31.53 -13.04 17.59
C GLY A 24 -31.02 -14.46 17.79
N ASN A 25 -31.16 -14.97 19.02
CA ASN A 25 -30.85 -16.33 19.45
C ASN A 25 -31.54 -17.41 18.58
N ASP A 26 -30.85 -18.49 18.25
CA ASP A 26 -30.93 -19.76 18.99
C ASP A 26 -30.13 -20.89 18.30
N ALA A 27 -29.38 -21.62 19.13
CA ALA A 27 -29.04 -23.04 19.04
C ALA A 27 -28.39 -23.59 17.74
N THR A 28 -27.17 -24.13 17.86
CA THR A 28 -26.90 -25.57 18.09
C THR A 28 -25.47 -25.95 17.62
N THR A 29 -24.68 -26.48 18.55
CA THR A 29 -23.46 -27.33 18.40
C THR A 29 -22.16 -26.70 17.90
N ALA A 30 -21.26 -26.51 18.86
CA ALA A 30 -19.85 -26.23 18.66
C ALA A 30 -19.06 -27.44 18.14
N THR A 31 -18.12 -27.09 17.28
CA THR A 31 -16.98 -27.84 16.77
C THR A 31 -16.02 -28.28 17.87
N THR A 32 -15.50 -29.50 17.74
CA THR A 32 -14.38 -30.04 18.51
C THR A 32 -13.05 -29.46 18.00
N ALA A 33 -12.28 -28.80 18.86
CA ALA A 33 -10.83 -28.75 18.73
C ALA A 33 -10.18 -28.59 20.11
N THR A 34 -9.48 -29.66 20.48
CA THR A 34 -8.74 -29.89 21.71
C THR A 34 -7.58 -28.91 21.87
N SER A 35 -7.46 -28.27 23.04
CA SER A 35 -6.19 -27.72 23.52
C SER A 35 -5.91 -28.21 24.93
N ALA A 36 -4.64 -28.54 25.14
CA ALA A 36 -4.10 -29.32 26.23
C ALA A 36 -4.10 -28.56 27.57
N ALA A 37 -4.20 -29.36 28.63
CA ALA A 37 -4.33 -28.96 30.01
C ALA A 37 -3.01 -28.47 30.65
N SER A 38 -3.14 -27.54 31.62
CA SER A 38 -2.46 -27.64 32.92
C SER A 38 -3.25 -26.87 34.00
N PRO A 39 -3.44 -27.43 35.21
CA PRO A 39 -4.34 -26.88 36.23
C PRO A 39 -3.61 -26.31 37.46
N SER A 40 -4.23 -25.35 38.14
CA SER A 40 -4.12 -25.14 39.60
C SER A 40 -5.36 -24.34 40.06
N THR A 41 -6.31 -24.93 40.82
CA THR A 41 -6.50 -24.82 42.29
C THR A 41 -6.74 -23.38 42.79
N THR A 42 -7.73 -22.98 43.60
CA THR A 42 -8.70 -23.65 44.48
C THR A 42 -9.62 -22.57 45.12
N ASP A 43 -10.86 -22.98 45.47
CA ASP A 43 -11.80 -22.50 46.51
C ASP A 43 -12.27 -21.03 46.65
N SER A 44 -13.61 -20.89 46.61
CA SER A 44 -14.51 -20.49 47.73
C SER A 44 -15.68 -19.65 47.18
N ALA A 45 -16.88 -20.19 47.00
CA ALA A 45 -17.91 -20.50 48.01
C ALA A 45 -18.74 -19.28 48.47
N THR A 46 -19.99 -19.24 47.94
CA THR A 46 -21.29 -19.01 48.64
C THR A 46 -21.52 -17.65 49.34
N ALA A 47 -22.70 -17.02 49.44
CA ALA A 47 -24.12 -17.38 49.30
C ALA A 47 -24.93 -16.08 49.06
N ALA A 48 -25.87 -16.05 48.12
CA ALA A 48 -27.32 -16.17 48.33
C ALA A 48 -27.91 -15.41 49.54
N THR A 49 -28.84 -14.47 49.29
CA THR A 49 -30.06 -14.28 50.10
C THR A 49 -31.12 -13.59 49.25
N ALA A 50 -32.33 -14.16 49.25
CA ALA A 50 -33.48 -13.73 48.47
C ALA A 50 -34.60 -13.18 49.38
N THR A 51 -35.46 -12.34 48.75
CA THR A 51 -36.89 -12.04 49.05
C THR A 51 -37.22 -11.27 50.36
N PRO A 52 -38.37 -10.56 50.49
CA PRO A 52 -39.57 -10.58 49.64
C PRO A 52 -40.26 -9.24 49.30
N ALA A 53 -41.24 -9.38 48.40
CA ALA A 53 -42.18 -8.41 47.85
C ALA A 53 -43.12 -7.75 48.88
N THR A 54 -43.56 -6.52 48.58
CA THR A 54 -44.80 -5.94 49.13
C THR A 54 -45.42 -4.98 48.12
N SER A 55 -46.72 -5.18 47.84
CA SER A 55 -47.59 -4.40 46.93
C SER A 55 -48.40 -3.31 47.69
N PRO A 56 -49.13 -2.41 46.99
CA PRO A 56 -49.04 -0.95 47.19
C PRO A 56 -50.25 -0.29 47.92
N PRO A 57 -50.19 1.03 48.22
CA PRO A 57 -51.35 1.85 48.57
C PRO A 57 -51.78 2.80 47.40
N PRO A 58 -52.93 3.50 47.52
CA PRO A 58 -53.90 3.61 46.43
C PRO A 58 -53.88 4.91 45.60
N THR A 59 -54.60 4.81 44.50
CA THR A 59 -54.95 5.79 43.47
C THR A 59 -55.54 7.09 44.03
N THR A 60 -55.00 8.23 43.59
CA THR A 60 -55.64 9.55 43.69
C THR A 60 -55.91 10.05 42.27
N ALA A 61 -57.17 10.38 42.00
CA ALA A 61 -57.64 10.90 40.72
C ALA A 61 -57.39 12.41 40.61
N THR A 62 -56.79 12.88 39.51
CA THR A 62 -56.74 14.31 39.16
C THR A 62 -56.81 14.55 37.65
N ALA A 63 -57.79 15.37 37.29
CA ALA A 63 -57.96 16.27 36.14
C ALA A 63 -57.84 15.73 34.70
N THR A 64 -58.98 15.76 34.01
CA THR A 64 -59.15 15.72 32.55
C THR A 64 -58.43 16.89 31.87
N ALA A 65 -57.44 16.59 31.02
CA ALA A 65 -56.85 17.55 30.09
C ALA A 65 -57.64 17.57 28.77
N THR A 66 -57.90 18.78 28.27
CA THR A 66 -58.48 19.07 26.95
C THR A 66 -57.60 18.49 25.83
N PRO A 67 -58.16 17.87 24.78
CA PRO A 67 -57.35 17.30 23.70
C PRO A 67 -56.75 18.42 22.83
N THR A 68 -55.42 18.51 22.86
CA THR A 68 -54.63 19.23 21.85
C THR A 68 -54.69 18.45 20.54
N ALA A 69 -55.01 19.13 19.43
CA ALA A 69 -55.04 18.53 18.11
C ALA A 69 -53.64 17.97 17.75
N SER A 70 -53.59 16.67 17.41
CA SER A 70 -52.40 16.01 16.89
C SER A 70 -52.02 16.64 15.55
N PRO A 71 -50.74 16.92 15.28
CA PRO A 71 -50.31 17.33 13.95
C PRO A 71 -50.62 16.20 12.96
N THR A 72 -51.34 16.53 11.88
CA THR A 72 -51.54 15.65 10.74
C THR A 72 -50.16 15.33 10.15
N SER A 73 -49.77 14.06 10.19
CA SER A 73 -48.59 13.57 9.49
C SER A 73 -48.74 13.86 8.00
N GLU A 74 -47.83 14.62 7.41
CA GLU A 74 -47.69 14.68 5.95
C GLU A 74 -47.40 13.27 5.43
N PRO A 75 -47.95 12.89 4.26
CA PRO A 75 -47.70 11.58 3.70
C PRO A 75 -46.21 11.45 3.37
N THR A 76 -45.51 10.55 4.05
CA THR A 76 -44.20 10.06 3.60
C THR A 76 -44.42 9.33 2.29
N THR A 77 -44.09 9.99 1.17
CA THR A 77 -44.08 9.37 -0.15
C THR A 77 -43.07 8.23 -0.11
N THR A 78 -43.57 6.99 -0.06
CA THR A 78 -42.71 5.81 -0.14
C THR A 78 -42.28 5.65 -1.59
N PHE A 79 -41.09 6.15 -1.92
CA PHE A 79 -40.43 5.82 -3.18
C PHE A 79 -39.99 4.36 -3.10
N THR A 80 -40.73 3.50 -3.80
CA THR A 80 -40.21 2.17 -4.13
C THR A 80 -39.36 2.36 -5.38
N PRO A 81 -38.05 2.02 -5.37
CA PRO A 81 -37.26 2.09 -6.59
C PRO A 81 -37.97 1.29 -7.68
N ALA A 82 -38.05 1.86 -8.89
CA ALA A 82 -38.66 1.17 -10.01
C ALA A 82 -37.91 -0.15 -10.25
N SER A 83 -38.63 -1.22 -10.58
CA SER A 83 -38.02 -2.51 -10.87
C SER A 83 -37.00 -2.36 -12.01
N GLY A 84 -35.73 -2.65 -11.75
CA GLY A 84 -34.63 -2.45 -12.72
C GLY A 84 -33.70 -1.28 -12.40
N TYR A 85 -33.93 -0.56 -11.30
CA TYR A 85 -33.05 0.51 -10.82
C TYR A 85 -32.50 0.19 -9.43
N GLY A 86 -31.25 0.59 -9.19
CA GLY A 86 -30.50 0.35 -7.95
C GLY A 86 -30.97 1.20 -6.76
N PRO A 87 -30.15 1.33 -5.70
CA PRO A 87 -30.50 2.08 -4.48
C PRO A 87 -30.82 3.56 -4.76
N TRP A 88 -30.25 4.13 -5.82
CA TRP A 88 -30.42 5.53 -6.20
C TRP A 88 -31.71 5.85 -6.96
N GLY A 89 -32.41 4.84 -7.50
CA GLY A 89 -33.58 5.04 -8.34
C GLY A 89 -33.24 5.33 -9.81
N SER A 90 -34.16 5.97 -10.53
CA SER A 90 -34.09 6.16 -11.99
C SER A 90 -33.64 7.54 -12.45
N ASP A 91 -33.50 8.49 -11.52
CA ASP A 91 -32.98 9.82 -11.84
C ASP A 91 -31.44 9.78 -11.78
N PRO A 92 -30.72 10.57 -12.60
CA PRO A 92 -29.27 10.63 -12.54
C PRO A 92 -28.76 11.02 -11.15
N VAL A 93 -27.71 10.34 -10.68
CA VAL A 93 -27.05 10.64 -9.40
C VAL A 93 -26.16 11.87 -9.58
N VAL A 94 -26.50 12.98 -8.93
CA VAL A 94 -25.74 14.23 -9.00
C VAL A 94 -24.51 14.13 -8.09
N VAL A 95 -23.32 14.29 -8.66
CA VAL A 95 -22.03 14.15 -7.96
C VAL A 95 -21.32 15.49 -7.89
N ALA A 96 -21.11 16.01 -6.68
CA ALA A 96 -20.23 17.13 -6.41
C ALA A 96 -18.81 16.66 -6.09
N VAL A 97 -17.83 17.54 -6.28
CA VAL A 97 -16.41 17.24 -6.06
C VAL A 97 -15.82 18.27 -5.10
N GLU A 98 -15.32 17.79 -3.95
CA GLU A 98 -14.58 18.61 -3.00
C GLU A 98 -13.11 18.18 -3.03
N ALA A 99 -12.23 19.06 -3.51
CA ALA A 99 -10.83 18.73 -3.74
C ALA A 99 -9.87 19.86 -3.31
N PRO A 100 -8.58 19.54 -3.03
CA PRO A 100 -7.55 20.56 -2.83
C PRO A 100 -7.30 21.39 -4.10
N ASP A 101 -6.78 22.60 -3.90
CA ASP A 101 -6.38 23.53 -4.97
C ASP A 101 -4.90 23.25 -5.35
N ASP A 102 -4.67 22.15 -6.08
CA ASP A 102 -3.33 21.65 -6.46
C ASP A 102 -3.13 21.49 -7.99
N ASP A 103 -3.95 22.19 -8.78
CA ASP A 103 -4.00 22.17 -10.26
C ASP A 103 -4.38 20.81 -10.89
N ARG A 104 -4.72 19.77 -10.11
CA ARG A 104 -5.21 18.49 -10.65
C ARG A 104 -6.69 18.54 -10.99
N ASP A 105 -7.06 17.86 -12.07
CA ASP A 105 -8.44 17.81 -12.57
C ASP A 105 -9.24 16.67 -11.90
N TYR A 106 -9.52 16.82 -10.61
CA TYR A 106 -10.27 15.82 -9.84
C TYR A 106 -11.68 15.57 -10.39
N ALA A 107 -12.32 16.59 -10.99
CA ALA A 107 -13.62 16.44 -11.64
C ALA A 107 -13.55 15.50 -12.85
N ALA A 108 -12.48 15.55 -13.63
CA ALA A 108 -12.25 14.59 -14.71
C ALA A 108 -12.06 13.16 -14.18
N PHE A 109 -11.36 12.95 -13.07
CA PHE A 109 -11.19 11.63 -12.48
C PHE A 109 -12.53 11.02 -12.03
N VAL A 110 -13.38 11.83 -11.37
CA VAL A 110 -14.72 11.42 -10.96
C VAL A 110 -15.59 11.12 -12.17
N SER A 111 -15.53 11.96 -13.22
CA SER A 111 -16.27 11.74 -14.47
C SER A 111 -15.88 10.45 -15.18
N GLU A 112 -14.59 10.10 -15.18
CA GLU A 112 -14.15 8.82 -15.75
C GLU A 112 -14.67 7.63 -14.92
N ALA A 113 -14.64 7.75 -13.59
CA ALA A 113 -15.10 6.70 -12.70
C ALA A 113 -16.62 6.46 -12.79
N THR A 114 -17.43 7.53 -12.88
CA THR A 114 -18.88 7.40 -13.08
C THR A 114 -19.19 6.79 -14.44
N ALA A 115 -18.52 7.25 -15.51
CA ALA A 115 -18.71 6.69 -16.85
C ALA A 115 -18.37 5.20 -16.93
N TYR A 116 -17.38 4.73 -16.16
CA TYR A 116 -17.10 3.30 -16.06
C TYR A 116 -18.30 2.51 -15.55
N TRP A 117 -18.96 2.99 -14.50
CA TRP A 117 -20.13 2.32 -13.94
C TRP A 117 -21.33 2.37 -14.89
N GLU A 118 -21.62 3.51 -15.51
CA GLU A 118 -22.69 3.63 -16.53
C GLU A 118 -22.49 2.65 -17.70
N VAL A 119 -21.24 2.48 -18.16
CA VAL A 119 -20.93 1.57 -19.27
C VAL A 119 -21.06 0.09 -18.89
N ASN A 120 -20.92 -0.25 -17.61
CA ASN A 120 -20.84 -1.63 -17.14
C ASN A 120 -21.97 -2.05 -16.18
N ASP A 121 -22.96 -1.18 -15.96
CA ASP A 121 -24.03 -1.31 -14.98
C ASP A 121 -24.81 -2.64 -15.09
N SER A 122 -25.30 -2.95 -16.28
CA SER A 122 -26.05 -4.16 -16.60
C SER A 122 -25.23 -5.43 -16.40
N ARG A 123 -23.90 -5.35 -16.52
CA ARG A 123 -22.99 -6.49 -16.36
C ARG A 123 -22.72 -6.78 -14.89
N TYR A 124 -22.44 -5.75 -14.09
CA TYR A 124 -21.94 -5.93 -12.72
C TYR A 124 -23.01 -5.68 -11.65
N LEU A 125 -23.96 -4.77 -11.90
CA LEU A 125 -24.98 -4.35 -10.94
C LEU A 125 -26.33 -5.08 -11.17
N GLY A 126 -26.62 -5.45 -12.42
CA GLY A 126 -27.90 -6.04 -12.80
C GLY A 126 -29.06 -5.04 -12.84
N TYR A 127 -28.74 -3.74 -12.83
CA TYR A 127 -29.64 -2.61 -12.99
C TYR A 127 -28.91 -1.46 -13.69
N GLU A 128 -29.65 -0.46 -14.16
CA GLU A 128 -29.09 0.73 -14.82
C GLU A 128 -28.74 1.83 -13.80
N VAL A 129 -27.66 2.57 -14.03
CA VAL A 129 -27.31 3.78 -13.28
C VAL A 129 -26.84 4.88 -14.22
N ASP A 130 -27.29 6.11 -13.98
CA ASP A 130 -26.86 7.32 -14.66
C ASP A 130 -26.28 8.30 -13.64
N TYR A 131 -25.26 9.06 -14.02
CA TYR A 131 -24.60 10.07 -13.20
C TYR A 131 -24.61 11.45 -13.87
N GLU A 132 -24.65 12.50 -13.06
CA GLU A 132 -24.41 13.88 -13.47
C GLU A 132 -23.28 14.45 -12.60
N VAL A 133 -22.07 14.53 -13.15
CA VAL A 133 -20.93 15.15 -12.44
C VAL A 133 -20.99 16.66 -12.63
N ASP A 134 -21.33 17.37 -11.56
CA ASP A 134 -21.27 18.82 -11.44
C ASP A 134 -20.50 19.16 -10.16
N ALA A 135 -19.22 19.50 -10.33
CA ALA A 135 -18.30 19.71 -9.22
C ALA A 135 -18.80 20.75 -8.20
N ASP A 136 -19.57 21.74 -8.66
CA ASP A 136 -20.11 22.85 -7.86
C ASP A 136 -21.61 22.67 -7.51
N ALA A 137 -22.16 21.47 -7.67
CA ALA A 137 -23.57 21.18 -7.40
C ALA A 137 -23.95 21.59 -5.97
N ARG A 138 -25.06 22.33 -5.83
CA ARG A 138 -25.54 22.84 -4.54
C ARG A 138 -26.34 21.84 -3.72
N ASP A 139 -26.99 20.91 -4.41
CA ASP A 139 -27.84 19.87 -3.84
C ASP A 139 -27.45 18.50 -4.42
N PRO A 140 -26.21 18.02 -4.22
CA PRO A 140 -25.76 16.75 -4.78
C PRO A 140 -26.36 15.55 -4.05
N ASP A 141 -26.42 14.40 -4.74
CA ASP A 141 -26.70 13.10 -4.14
C ASP A 141 -25.47 12.52 -3.44
N VAL A 142 -24.30 12.70 -4.07
CA VAL A 142 -22.99 12.23 -3.59
C VAL A 142 -21.97 13.37 -3.64
N VAL A 143 -21.15 13.48 -2.60
CA VAL A 143 -19.94 14.32 -2.61
C VAL A 143 -18.72 13.42 -2.61
N VAL A 144 -17.90 13.49 -3.67
CA VAL A 144 -16.57 12.87 -3.67
C VAL A 144 -15.58 13.86 -3.09
N ARG A 145 -15.07 13.56 -1.89
CA ARG A 145 -14.15 14.40 -1.12
C ARG A 145 -12.73 13.83 -1.16
N PHE A 146 -11.82 14.56 -1.80
CA PHE A 146 -10.40 14.28 -1.79
C PHE A 146 -9.74 14.89 -0.54
N THR A 147 -9.03 14.07 0.24
CA THR A 147 -8.45 14.46 1.53
C THR A 147 -7.11 13.79 1.79
N ASP A 148 -6.25 14.40 2.61
CA ASP A 148 -4.97 13.80 3.01
C ASP A 148 -5.13 12.62 3.97
N THR A 149 -6.25 12.58 4.71
CA THR A 149 -6.54 11.53 5.69
C THR A 149 -7.99 11.10 5.57
N VAL A 150 -8.18 9.86 5.13
CA VAL A 150 -9.50 9.22 5.09
C VAL A 150 -9.93 8.93 6.53
N PRO A 151 -11.18 9.26 6.93
CA PRO A 151 -11.71 8.89 8.23
C PRO A 151 -11.66 7.37 8.45
N GLU A 152 -11.67 6.93 9.72
CA GLU A 152 -11.73 5.50 10.05
C GLU A 152 -12.86 4.81 9.27
N CYS A 153 -12.48 3.87 8.41
CA CYS A 153 -13.39 3.13 7.56
C CYS A 153 -13.47 1.69 8.05
N SER A 154 -14.44 1.45 8.94
CA SER A 154 -14.70 0.14 9.58
C SER A 154 -13.49 -0.48 10.27
N GLY A 155 -12.87 0.29 11.17
CA GLY A 155 -11.71 -0.16 11.93
C GLY A 155 -10.40 -0.17 11.15
N GLN A 156 -10.36 0.45 9.96
CA GLN A 156 -9.15 0.70 9.21
C GLN A 156 -8.82 2.19 9.24
N ASP A 157 -7.61 2.52 9.70
CA ASP A 157 -7.14 3.90 9.88
C ASP A 157 -6.34 4.43 8.66
N ASP A 158 -5.94 3.54 7.73
CA ASP A 158 -5.04 3.86 6.61
C ASP A 158 -5.65 3.55 5.22
N ALA A 159 -6.97 3.53 5.10
CA ALA A 159 -7.66 3.22 3.84
C ALA A 159 -7.33 4.25 2.74
N ALA A 160 -7.24 3.78 1.50
CA ALA A 160 -7.06 4.66 0.33
C ALA A 160 -8.37 5.38 -0.05
N GLY A 161 -9.51 4.78 0.27
CA GLY A 161 -10.83 5.38 0.13
C GLY A 161 -11.81 4.89 1.19
N CYS A 162 -12.96 5.55 1.27
CA CYS A 162 -14.08 5.09 2.09
C CYS A 162 -15.42 5.61 1.55
N ALA A 163 -16.34 4.68 1.31
CA ALA A 163 -17.70 4.97 0.89
C ALA A 163 -18.74 4.21 1.71
N PRO A 164 -19.97 4.74 1.80
CA PRO A 164 -21.09 3.98 2.34
C PRO A 164 -21.43 2.78 1.46
N TYR A 165 -21.67 1.63 2.08
CA TYR A 165 -22.17 0.44 1.40
C TYR A 165 -23.71 0.48 1.29
N LEU A 166 -24.20 0.80 0.09
CA LEU A 166 -25.63 1.07 -0.17
C LEU A 166 -26.27 -0.04 -0.99
N THR A 167 -27.19 -0.78 -0.38
CA THR A 167 -27.96 -1.85 -1.04
C THR A 167 -29.45 -1.53 -1.18
N ASP A 168 -29.91 -0.49 -0.48
CA ASP A 168 -31.32 -0.11 -0.41
C ASP A 168 -31.47 1.42 -0.29
N ALA A 169 -32.45 1.99 -1.00
CA ALA A 169 -32.73 3.43 -1.00
C ALA A 169 -32.97 4.02 0.40
N ARG A 170 -33.42 3.20 1.37
CA ARG A 170 -33.65 3.62 2.77
C ARG A 170 -32.36 3.87 3.55
N GLN A 171 -31.21 3.44 3.02
CA GLN A 171 -29.91 3.69 3.63
C GLN A 171 -29.37 5.08 3.28
N ILE A 172 -29.90 5.72 2.23
CA ILE A 172 -29.35 6.95 1.67
C ILE A 172 -29.76 8.16 2.53
N ASP A 173 -28.77 8.86 3.06
CA ASP A 173 -28.89 10.17 3.70
C ASP A 173 -28.11 11.22 2.88
N ARG A 174 -28.84 12.01 2.07
CA ARG A 174 -28.23 12.91 1.09
C ARG A 174 -27.67 14.19 1.73
N PRO A 175 -26.49 14.67 1.30
CA PRO A 175 -25.56 14.00 0.39
C PRO A 175 -24.77 12.89 1.10
N GLU A 176 -24.59 11.76 0.42
CA GLU A 176 -23.63 10.75 0.86
C GLU A 176 -22.20 11.23 0.57
N THR A 177 -21.24 10.91 1.43
CA THR A 177 -19.84 11.32 1.22
C THR A 177 -18.97 10.11 0.90
N VAL A 178 -18.22 10.20 -0.20
CA VAL A 178 -17.16 9.28 -0.58
C VAL A 178 -15.81 9.96 -0.33
N TYR A 179 -14.98 9.39 0.53
CA TYR A 179 -13.65 9.91 0.85
C TYR A 179 -12.61 9.23 -0.02
N ILE A 180 -11.70 10.02 -0.60
CA ILE A 180 -10.59 9.55 -1.42
C ILE A 180 -9.31 10.15 -0.89
N ARG A 181 -8.31 9.33 -0.63
CA ARG A 181 -7.00 9.80 -0.17
C ARG A 181 -6.24 10.47 -1.33
N THR A 182 -5.65 11.63 -1.08
CA THR A 182 -4.75 12.32 -2.01
C THR A 182 -3.34 11.70 -2.02
N GLY A 183 -2.48 12.13 -2.95
CA GLY A 183 -1.09 11.66 -3.04
C GLY A 183 -0.86 10.45 -3.95
N TYR A 184 -1.92 9.91 -4.55
CA TYR A 184 -1.85 8.89 -5.59
C TYR A 184 -1.80 9.50 -7.00
N GLY A 185 -1.15 8.80 -7.92
CA GLY A 185 -1.16 9.11 -9.35
C GLY A 185 -2.58 9.07 -9.93
N ASP A 186 -2.76 9.65 -11.11
CA ASP A 186 -4.08 9.85 -11.72
C ASP A 186 -4.85 8.53 -11.92
N ASP A 187 -4.22 7.52 -12.53
CA ASP A 187 -4.85 6.20 -12.76
C ASP A 187 -5.23 5.51 -11.44
N SER A 188 -4.38 5.62 -10.42
CA SER A 188 -4.64 5.06 -9.09
C SER A 188 -5.80 5.80 -8.41
N THR A 189 -5.83 7.13 -8.52
CA THR A 189 -6.92 7.97 -8.01
C THR A 189 -8.25 7.57 -8.64
N VAL A 190 -8.29 7.44 -9.97
CA VAL A 190 -9.48 7.00 -10.69
C VAL A 190 -9.92 5.59 -10.26
N ASN A 191 -8.99 4.65 -10.08
CA ASN A 191 -9.32 3.30 -9.62
C ASN A 191 -9.91 3.29 -8.20
N ILE A 192 -9.39 4.12 -7.30
CA ILE A 192 -9.98 4.28 -5.95
C ILE A 192 -11.40 4.84 -6.08
N VAL A 193 -11.63 5.90 -6.87
CA VAL A 193 -12.99 6.45 -7.06
C VAL A 193 -13.94 5.39 -7.65
N LYS A 194 -13.49 4.62 -8.65
CA LYS A 194 -14.26 3.50 -9.23
C LYS A 194 -14.63 2.48 -8.15
N HIS A 195 -13.68 2.07 -7.31
CA HIS A 195 -13.88 1.14 -6.21
C HIS A 195 -14.93 1.66 -5.21
N GLU A 196 -14.73 2.88 -4.71
CA GLU A 196 -15.61 3.47 -3.71
C GLU A 196 -17.03 3.71 -4.23
N LEU A 197 -17.18 4.12 -5.50
CA LEU A 197 -18.49 4.20 -6.14
C LEU A 197 -19.14 2.81 -6.30
N GLY A 198 -18.37 1.73 -6.41
CA GLY A 198 -18.92 0.36 -6.38
C GLY A 198 -19.66 0.06 -5.07
N HIS A 199 -19.16 0.55 -3.93
CA HIS A 199 -19.84 0.42 -2.64
C HIS A 199 -21.15 1.21 -2.57
N THR A 200 -21.19 2.40 -3.14
CA THR A 200 -22.44 3.19 -3.23
C THR A 200 -23.46 2.56 -4.18
N LEU A 201 -23.04 1.56 -4.96
CA LEU A 201 -23.86 0.72 -5.84
C LEU A 201 -24.06 -0.70 -5.29
N GLY A 202 -23.76 -0.93 -4.02
CA GLY A 202 -24.09 -2.19 -3.34
C GLY A 202 -23.16 -3.35 -3.64
N LEU A 203 -22.01 -3.10 -4.25
CA LEU A 203 -20.94 -4.10 -4.42
C LEU A 203 -20.08 -4.16 -3.16
N ALA A 204 -19.84 -5.37 -2.66
CA ALA A 204 -18.94 -5.65 -1.56
C ALA A 204 -17.54 -6.00 -2.10
N HIS A 205 -16.58 -6.15 -1.19
CA HIS A 205 -15.25 -6.57 -1.61
C HIS A 205 -15.25 -7.96 -2.26
N GLY A 206 -14.58 -8.06 -3.41
CA GLY A 206 -14.46 -9.29 -4.20
C GLY A 206 -15.65 -9.58 -5.10
N ASP A 207 -16.69 -8.75 -5.12
CA ASP A 207 -17.74 -8.83 -6.14
C ASP A 207 -17.17 -8.46 -7.53
N GLU A 208 -17.85 -8.91 -8.59
CA GLU A 208 -17.41 -8.57 -9.95
C GLU A 208 -17.58 -7.05 -10.22
N PRO A 209 -16.58 -6.36 -10.79
CA PRO A 209 -15.29 -6.88 -11.27
C PRO A 209 -14.30 -7.11 -10.12
N ALA A 210 -13.90 -8.38 -9.94
CA ALA A 210 -13.24 -8.84 -8.71
C ALA A 210 -11.90 -8.15 -8.43
N GLU A 211 -11.12 -7.81 -9.46
CA GLU A 211 -9.86 -7.07 -9.30
C GLU A 211 -10.09 -5.62 -8.84
N LEU A 212 -11.12 -4.95 -9.38
CA LEU A 212 -11.46 -3.57 -9.01
C LEU A 212 -12.04 -3.53 -7.61
N MET A 213 -13.00 -4.41 -7.29
CA MET A 213 -13.66 -4.43 -5.99
C MET A 213 -12.86 -5.21 -4.93
N ASN A 214 -11.63 -5.64 -5.19
CA ASN A 214 -10.85 -6.33 -4.15
C ASN A 214 -10.53 -5.37 -3.00
N ALA A 215 -10.53 -5.87 -1.77
CA ALA A 215 -10.16 -5.09 -0.58
C ALA A 215 -8.68 -4.66 -0.57
N THR A 216 -7.87 -5.16 -1.50
CA THR A 216 -6.45 -4.80 -1.65
C THR A 216 -6.10 -4.69 -3.13
N GLY A 217 -5.26 -3.73 -3.47
CA GLY A 217 -4.77 -3.52 -4.83
C GLY A 217 -3.39 -2.85 -4.84
N ILE A 218 -2.81 -2.77 -6.03
CA ILE A 218 -1.60 -1.98 -6.25
C ILE A 218 -2.05 -0.56 -6.60
N LEU A 219 -1.53 0.41 -5.85
CA LEU A 219 -1.71 1.83 -6.10
C LEU A 219 -0.34 2.49 -6.20
N TYR A 220 -0.24 3.43 -7.12
CA TYR A 220 0.96 4.19 -7.36
C TYR A 220 0.81 5.62 -6.86
N THR A 221 1.84 6.14 -6.22
CA THR A 221 1.88 7.52 -5.73
C THR A 221 2.01 8.52 -6.87
N LEU A 222 1.96 9.81 -6.55
CA LEU A 222 2.49 10.83 -7.44
C LEU A 222 4.00 10.60 -7.68
N PRO A 223 4.55 11.11 -8.81
CA PRO A 223 5.96 10.98 -9.12
C PRO A 223 6.87 11.43 -7.96
N GLN A 224 7.90 10.65 -7.67
CA GLN A 224 8.90 10.93 -6.64
C GLN A 224 10.29 11.11 -7.25
N THR A 225 11.28 11.44 -6.40
CA THR A 225 12.66 11.60 -6.85
C THR A 225 13.35 10.26 -6.89
N ASN A 226 13.84 9.89 -8.08
CA ASN A 226 14.61 8.68 -8.32
C ASN A 226 15.89 8.62 -7.47
N ALA A 227 16.28 7.42 -7.06
CA ALA A 227 17.53 7.09 -6.38
C ALA A 227 18.75 7.66 -7.12
N THR A 228 18.73 7.59 -8.45
CA THR A 228 19.81 8.07 -9.32
C THR A 228 20.04 9.59 -9.22
N GLU A 229 19.05 10.33 -8.73
CA GLU A 229 19.09 11.78 -8.54
C GLU A 229 19.37 12.18 -7.07
N LYS A 230 19.41 11.21 -6.15
CA LYS A 230 19.67 11.44 -4.72
C LYS A 230 21.17 11.45 -4.44
N ALA A 231 21.58 12.36 -3.55
CA ALA A 231 22.95 12.38 -3.04
C ALA A 231 23.30 11.11 -2.23
N PHE A 232 22.29 10.50 -1.58
CA PHE A 232 22.40 9.21 -0.91
C PHE A 232 21.11 8.41 -1.16
N PRO A 233 21.16 7.32 -1.94
CA PRO A 233 19.95 6.61 -2.41
C PRO A 233 19.49 5.45 -1.51
N TRP A 234 19.84 5.44 -0.22
CA TRP A 234 19.51 4.37 0.73
C TRP A 234 18.79 4.91 1.97
N ASP A 235 18.04 4.06 2.66
CA ASP A 235 17.36 4.42 3.91
C ASP A 235 18.34 4.68 5.06
N ASP A 236 19.43 3.91 5.12
CA ASP A 236 20.48 4.07 6.12
C ASP A 236 21.86 3.63 5.59
N PRO A 237 22.96 4.01 6.27
CA PRO A 237 24.32 3.78 5.79
C PRO A 237 24.95 2.46 6.30
N ASN A 238 24.16 1.56 6.89
CA ASN A 238 24.66 0.30 7.44
C ASN A 238 24.26 -0.84 6.52
N PHE A 239 25.25 -1.53 5.97
CA PHE A 239 25.04 -2.56 4.96
C PHE A 239 25.33 -3.95 5.50
N THR A 240 24.46 -4.91 5.21
CA THR A 240 24.77 -6.33 5.36
C THR A 240 25.34 -6.92 4.07
N VAL A 241 26.44 -7.66 4.18
CA VAL A 241 27.21 -8.15 3.03
C VAL A 241 27.26 -9.67 3.02
N TYR A 242 26.86 -10.27 1.91
CA TYR A 242 27.04 -11.69 1.64
C TYR A 242 27.96 -11.89 0.43
N VAL A 243 28.90 -12.83 0.55
CA VAL A 243 29.85 -13.18 -0.50
C VAL A 243 29.70 -14.65 -0.87
N ASP A 244 29.24 -14.91 -2.10
CA ASP A 244 29.26 -16.23 -2.73
C ASP A 244 30.51 -16.40 -3.59
N ASP A 245 31.58 -16.90 -2.96
CA ASP A 245 32.89 -17.11 -3.57
C ASP A 245 33.15 -18.56 -3.99
N ALA A 246 32.11 -19.41 -4.06
CA ALA A 246 32.26 -20.81 -4.42
C ALA A 246 32.92 -21.02 -5.81
N ASN A 247 32.74 -20.05 -6.71
CA ASN A 247 33.32 -20.05 -8.06
C ASN A 247 34.54 -19.12 -8.22
N ALA A 248 35.08 -18.57 -7.13
CA ALA A 248 36.30 -17.78 -7.20
C ALA A 248 37.52 -18.71 -7.40
N SER A 249 38.46 -18.28 -8.25
CA SER A 249 39.72 -19.02 -8.47
C SER A 249 40.58 -19.12 -7.21
N ASP A 250 40.54 -18.09 -6.37
CA ASP A 250 41.15 -18.03 -5.04
C ASP A 250 40.16 -17.35 -4.07
N PRO A 251 39.31 -18.13 -3.37
CA PRO A 251 38.25 -17.60 -2.51
C PRO A 251 38.78 -16.73 -1.36
N ASP A 252 39.87 -17.12 -0.69
CA ASP A 252 40.41 -16.39 0.45
C ASP A 252 40.96 -15.01 0.02
N ALA A 253 41.75 -14.99 -1.06
CA ALA A 253 42.27 -13.74 -1.61
C ALA A 253 41.17 -12.86 -2.23
N ALA A 254 40.12 -13.46 -2.80
CA ALA A 254 38.95 -12.70 -3.28
C ALA A 254 38.19 -12.02 -2.12
N ARG A 255 38.00 -12.70 -0.99
CA ARG A 255 37.41 -12.09 0.21
C ARG A 255 38.25 -10.94 0.76
N GLU A 256 39.58 -11.07 0.73
CA GLU A 256 40.49 -9.99 1.12
C GLU A 256 40.34 -8.76 0.22
N GLN A 257 40.28 -8.96 -1.10
CA GLN A 257 40.04 -7.90 -2.08
C GLN A 257 38.69 -7.20 -1.89
N ILE A 258 37.62 -7.97 -1.64
CA ILE A 258 36.30 -7.43 -1.34
C ILE A 258 36.36 -6.58 -0.06
N ARG A 259 37.03 -7.07 0.99
CA ARG A 259 37.17 -6.33 2.25
C ARG A 259 37.90 -5.01 2.04
N HIS A 260 39.04 -5.02 1.35
CA HIS A 260 39.74 -3.77 1.04
C HIS A 260 38.88 -2.77 0.26
N ALA A 261 38.03 -3.26 -0.63
CA ALA A 261 37.12 -2.40 -1.36
C ALA A 261 36.07 -1.74 -0.48
N LEU A 262 35.50 -2.46 0.48
CA LEU A 262 34.49 -1.94 1.39
C LEU A 262 35.11 -1.07 2.50
N ASP A 263 36.26 -1.48 3.06
CA ASP A 263 37.05 -0.71 4.02
C ASP A 263 37.39 0.67 3.45
N TYR A 264 37.71 0.78 2.15
CA TYR A 264 37.95 2.06 1.49
C TYR A 264 36.78 3.06 1.63
N PHE A 265 35.53 2.58 1.59
CA PHE A 265 34.34 3.42 1.79
C PHE A 265 34.07 3.69 3.26
N GLU A 266 34.23 2.68 4.13
CA GLU A 266 34.10 2.82 5.58
C GLU A 266 35.12 3.82 6.16
N ASP A 267 36.32 3.89 5.58
CA ASP A 267 37.38 4.85 5.95
C ASP A 267 37.16 6.28 5.42
N GLY A 268 36.03 6.54 4.74
CA GLY A 268 35.66 7.87 4.25
C GLY A 268 36.25 8.20 2.88
N ALA A 269 35.96 7.35 1.89
CA ALA A 269 36.34 7.57 0.49
C ALA A 269 36.02 9.01 0.02
N PRO A 270 36.96 9.73 -0.61
CA PRO A 270 36.72 11.11 -1.05
C PRO A 270 35.54 11.23 -2.00
N GLY A 271 34.62 12.14 -1.68
CA GLY A 271 33.41 12.39 -2.46
C GLY A 271 32.26 11.42 -2.19
N MET A 272 32.41 10.52 -1.21
CA MET A 272 31.41 9.53 -0.81
C MET A 272 30.86 9.85 0.59
N PRO A 273 29.74 9.23 1.01
CA PRO A 273 29.29 9.26 2.41
C PRO A 273 30.38 8.76 3.36
N ASP A 274 30.48 9.38 4.54
CA ASP A 274 31.59 9.19 5.51
C ASP A 274 31.19 8.41 6.78
N ASN A 275 30.01 7.81 6.80
CA ASN A 275 29.42 7.11 7.94
C ASN A 275 28.90 5.71 7.57
N LEU A 276 29.53 5.09 6.58
CA LEU A 276 29.16 3.77 6.05
C LEU A 276 29.70 2.67 6.95
N THR A 277 28.92 1.60 7.14
CA THR A 277 29.39 0.39 7.82
C THR A 277 29.02 -0.86 7.04
N TYR A 278 29.89 -1.88 7.07
CA TYR A 278 29.65 -3.13 6.37
C TYR A 278 29.77 -4.32 7.33
N THR A 279 28.67 -5.06 7.49
CA THR A 279 28.61 -6.25 8.34
C THR A 279 28.44 -7.49 7.49
N TYR A 280 29.40 -8.40 7.53
CA TYR A 280 29.30 -9.67 6.80
C TYR A 280 28.29 -10.62 7.46
N VAL A 281 27.45 -11.24 6.63
CA VAL A 281 26.43 -12.23 7.04
C VAL A 281 26.61 -13.53 6.24
N ASP A 282 26.15 -14.63 6.82
CA ASP A 282 26.28 -15.98 6.21
C ASP A 282 25.05 -16.37 5.37
N ASP A 283 23.89 -15.74 5.59
CA ASP A 283 22.67 -16.01 4.82
C ASP A 283 22.49 -14.91 3.74
N PRO A 284 22.39 -15.26 2.45
CA PRO A 284 22.13 -14.28 1.41
C PRO A 284 20.80 -13.54 1.62
N ALA A 285 19.80 -14.13 2.27
CA ALA A 285 18.51 -13.50 2.53
C ALA A 285 18.61 -12.31 3.48
N ASP A 286 19.62 -12.29 4.35
CA ASP A 286 19.87 -11.21 5.30
C ASP A 286 20.76 -10.10 4.72
N ALA A 287 21.25 -10.26 3.48
CA ALA A 287 22.22 -9.36 2.85
C ALA A 287 21.58 -8.37 1.86
N GLU A 288 21.92 -7.10 2.02
CA GLU A 288 21.62 -6.00 1.08
C GLU A 288 22.67 -5.92 -0.03
N VAL A 289 23.93 -6.21 0.29
CA VAL A 289 25.04 -6.26 -0.67
C VAL A 289 25.41 -7.71 -0.95
N ARG A 290 25.19 -8.16 -2.18
CA ARG A 290 25.50 -9.54 -2.59
C ARG A 290 26.60 -9.56 -3.63
N ILE A 291 27.70 -10.23 -3.34
CA ILE A 291 28.83 -10.34 -4.27
C ILE A 291 28.98 -11.81 -4.66
N SER A 292 29.03 -12.09 -5.96
CA SER A 292 29.07 -13.46 -6.48
C SER A 292 29.96 -13.61 -7.70
N PHE A 293 30.43 -14.83 -7.94
CA PHE A 293 31.30 -15.19 -9.07
C PHE A 293 30.56 -16.12 -10.04
N ALA A 294 30.59 -15.81 -11.33
CA ALA A 294 29.88 -16.57 -12.36
C ALA A 294 30.70 -16.70 -13.65
N ASP A 295 30.42 -17.75 -14.43
CA ASP A 295 31.07 -17.97 -15.74
C ASP A 295 30.60 -16.98 -16.82
N THR A 296 29.41 -16.41 -16.65
CA THR A 296 28.80 -15.50 -17.62
C THR A 296 28.09 -14.35 -16.93
N SER A 297 28.23 -13.14 -17.49
CA SER A 297 27.54 -11.96 -16.97
C SER A 297 26.04 -12.01 -17.29
N PRO A 298 25.16 -11.69 -16.32
CA PRO A 298 23.72 -11.61 -16.54
C PRO A 298 23.30 -10.37 -17.36
N CYS A 299 24.19 -9.39 -17.52
CA CYS A 299 23.84 -8.08 -18.08
C CYS A 299 24.27 -7.92 -19.53
N ALA A 300 25.49 -8.35 -19.86
CA ALA A 300 26.01 -8.27 -21.21
C ALA A 300 27.06 -9.36 -21.48
N ALA A 301 27.01 -9.95 -22.68
CA ALA A 301 28.00 -10.93 -23.09
C ALA A 301 29.42 -10.32 -23.10
N GLY A 302 30.35 -10.95 -22.39
CA GLY A 302 31.76 -10.53 -22.31
C GLY A 302 32.06 -9.42 -21.29
N ALA A 303 31.08 -8.99 -20.48
CA ALA A 303 31.34 -8.08 -19.37
C ALA A 303 32.06 -8.80 -18.22
N ALA A 304 33.17 -8.23 -17.74
CA ALA A 304 33.99 -8.78 -16.65
C ALA A 304 33.33 -8.62 -15.27
N SER A 305 32.39 -7.70 -15.14
CA SER A 305 31.53 -7.55 -13.97
C SER A 305 30.20 -6.94 -14.39
N CYS A 306 29.15 -7.20 -13.64
CA CYS A 306 27.92 -6.43 -13.69
C CYS A 306 27.39 -6.18 -12.28
N ALA A 307 26.61 -5.12 -12.10
CA ALA A 307 25.75 -5.02 -10.94
C ALA A 307 24.31 -4.65 -11.29
N ILE A 308 23.38 -5.07 -10.42
CA ILE A 308 21.93 -4.84 -10.54
C ILE A 308 21.42 -4.48 -9.15
N ALA A 309 20.55 -3.46 -9.06
CA ALA A 309 19.89 -3.08 -7.81
C ALA A 309 18.40 -3.47 -7.81
N GLY A 310 17.87 -3.66 -6.61
CA GLY A 310 16.44 -3.76 -6.30
C GLY A 310 16.10 -2.75 -5.20
N GLY A 311 14.82 -2.38 -5.10
CA GLY A 311 14.43 -1.34 -4.17
C GLY A 311 12.94 -1.00 -4.21
N TYR A 312 12.64 0.17 -3.65
CA TYR A 312 11.30 0.73 -3.53
C TYR A 312 10.97 1.59 -4.76
N ASP A 313 9.83 1.30 -5.39
CA ASP A 313 9.24 2.02 -6.53
C ASP A 313 7.73 2.22 -6.21
N PRO A 314 7.35 3.33 -5.56
CA PRO A 314 5.98 3.61 -5.17
C PRO A 314 5.16 4.27 -6.26
N ASP A 315 5.75 4.90 -7.28
CA ASP A 315 5.03 5.61 -8.34
C ASP A 315 4.91 4.80 -9.64
N GLY A 316 5.57 3.63 -9.70
CA GLY A 316 5.38 2.61 -10.72
C GLY A 316 6.00 2.95 -12.06
N ASP A 317 7.03 3.79 -12.09
CA ASP A 317 7.68 4.23 -13.31
C ASP A 317 8.88 3.35 -13.76
N ASP A 318 9.11 2.23 -13.05
CA ASP A 318 10.23 1.31 -13.19
C ASP A 318 11.61 1.91 -12.80
N ALA A 319 11.66 3.13 -12.26
CA ALA A 319 12.80 3.68 -11.55
C ALA A 319 12.65 3.43 -10.04
N LEU A 320 13.79 3.30 -9.36
CA LEU A 320 13.79 3.10 -7.90
C LEU A 320 13.98 4.45 -7.24
N GLU A 321 13.19 4.77 -6.22
CA GLU A 321 13.35 5.95 -5.35
C GLU A 321 14.44 5.67 -4.32
N THR A 322 14.46 4.45 -3.80
CA THR A 322 15.39 4.02 -2.75
C THR A 322 15.87 2.61 -3.04
N TYR A 323 17.19 2.39 -3.03
CA TYR A 323 17.75 1.06 -3.11
C TYR A 323 17.55 0.30 -1.81
N GLY A 324 17.20 -0.98 -1.92
CA GLY A 324 17.11 -1.92 -0.81
C GLY A 324 18.14 -3.05 -0.90
N GLU A 325 18.62 -3.36 -2.11
CA GLU A 325 19.74 -4.27 -2.29
C GLU A 325 20.49 -3.97 -3.60
N TYR A 326 21.76 -4.34 -3.67
CA TYR A 326 22.45 -4.50 -4.94
C TYR A 326 23.28 -5.77 -4.98
N ARG A 327 23.38 -6.34 -6.19
CA ARG A 327 24.16 -7.54 -6.46
C ARG A 327 25.27 -7.23 -7.45
N VAL A 328 26.49 -7.57 -7.10
CA VAL A 328 27.65 -7.58 -7.99
C VAL A 328 27.93 -9.02 -8.43
N VAL A 329 28.04 -9.20 -9.74
CA VAL A 329 28.43 -10.47 -10.37
C VAL A 329 29.75 -10.27 -11.09
N LEU A 330 30.76 -11.00 -10.64
CA LEU A 330 32.14 -10.98 -11.15
C LEU A 330 32.35 -12.16 -12.10
N VAL A 331 32.99 -11.92 -13.25
CA VAL A 331 33.07 -12.91 -14.34
C VAL A 331 34.50 -13.03 -14.84
N ASP A 332 35.09 -14.21 -14.66
CA ASP A 332 36.42 -14.58 -15.15
C ASP A 332 37.47 -13.48 -14.89
N LEU A 333 37.49 -12.98 -13.64
CA LEU A 333 38.41 -11.94 -13.19
C LEU A 333 39.64 -12.54 -12.52
N ASP A 334 40.80 -11.95 -12.81
CA ASP A 334 41.99 -12.14 -11.99
C ASP A 334 41.69 -11.68 -10.56
N THR A 335 42.15 -12.42 -9.56
CA THR A 335 41.88 -12.13 -8.15
C THR A 335 42.31 -10.70 -7.78
N GLU A 336 43.42 -10.19 -8.33
CA GLU A 336 43.86 -8.82 -8.04
C GLU A 336 42.91 -7.73 -8.56
N ALA A 337 42.01 -8.06 -9.50
CA ALA A 337 41.04 -7.12 -10.05
C ALA A 337 39.71 -7.08 -9.28
N VAL A 338 39.45 -8.06 -8.40
CA VAL A 338 38.17 -8.22 -7.68
C VAL A 338 37.80 -6.96 -6.91
N GLY A 339 38.73 -6.45 -6.10
CA GLY A 339 38.47 -5.29 -5.24
C GLY A 339 38.09 -4.06 -6.07
N TRP A 340 38.77 -3.84 -7.19
CA TRP A 340 38.47 -2.69 -8.05
C TRP A 340 37.05 -2.73 -8.61
N HIS A 341 36.62 -3.90 -9.10
CA HIS A 341 35.28 -4.07 -9.67
C HIS A 341 34.19 -3.93 -8.61
N VAL A 342 34.41 -4.50 -7.41
CA VAL A 342 33.48 -4.36 -6.28
C VAL A 342 33.38 -2.90 -5.85
N GLY A 343 34.51 -2.21 -5.70
CA GLY A 343 34.53 -0.81 -5.29
C GLY A 343 33.92 0.11 -6.35
N TYR A 344 34.12 -0.15 -7.64
CA TYR A 344 33.47 0.60 -8.72
C TYR A 344 31.95 0.55 -8.63
N TRP A 345 31.37 -0.64 -8.43
CA TRP A 345 29.91 -0.80 -8.30
C TRP A 345 29.37 -0.28 -6.96
N THR A 346 30.16 -0.40 -5.89
CA THR A 346 29.83 0.20 -4.58
C THR A 346 29.72 1.73 -4.72
N ALA A 347 30.68 2.38 -5.38
CA ALA A 347 30.61 3.82 -5.64
C ALA A 347 29.37 4.19 -6.47
N HIS A 348 29.06 3.42 -7.52
CA HIS A 348 27.88 3.64 -8.35
C HIS A 348 26.59 3.66 -7.52
N TYR A 349 26.36 2.65 -6.68
CA TYR A 349 25.14 2.57 -5.87
C TYR A 349 25.12 3.44 -4.62
N LEU A 350 26.24 4.07 -4.27
CA LEU A 350 26.28 5.11 -3.24
C LEU A 350 26.02 6.52 -3.81
N GLY A 351 25.61 6.64 -5.08
CA GLY A 351 25.23 7.89 -5.73
C GLY A 351 26.24 8.43 -6.74
N ALA A 352 27.41 7.81 -6.90
CA ALA A 352 28.40 8.21 -7.91
C ALA A 352 28.19 7.46 -9.23
N GLU A 353 27.00 7.61 -9.83
CA GLU A 353 26.61 6.82 -11.01
C GLU A 353 27.50 7.10 -12.23
N ALA A 354 27.78 8.38 -12.51
CA ALA A 354 28.69 8.77 -13.57
C ALA A 354 30.14 8.44 -13.20
N ASP A 355 30.95 8.08 -14.19
CA ASP A 355 32.37 7.77 -13.94
C ASP A 355 33.14 8.97 -13.37
N ASP A 356 32.82 10.17 -13.82
CA ASP A 356 33.43 11.41 -13.31
C ASP A 356 33.02 11.76 -11.87
N ASP A 357 32.08 11.03 -11.27
CA ASP A 357 31.65 11.23 -9.87
C ASP A 357 32.33 10.24 -8.90
N LYS A 358 32.92 9.14 -9.40
CA LYS A 358 33.52 8.09 -8.55
C LYS A 358 34.81 8.49 -7.81
N PRO A 359 35.24 7.82 -6.73
CA PRO A 359 36.55 8.09 -6.13
C PRO A 359 37.73 7.81 -7.09
N GLU A 360 38.89 8.45 -6.89
CA GLU A 360 40.06 8.40 -7.80
C GLU A 360 40.51 6.98 -8.23
N PRO A 361 40.48 5.92 -7.39
CA PRO A 361 40.85 4.59 -7.85
C PRO A 361 39.94 4.05 -8.96
N PHE A 362 38.67 4.47 -8.98
CA PHE A 362 37.64 3.93 -9.87
C PHE A 362 37.39 4.81 -11.11
N ARG A 363 38.09 5.94 -11.23
CA ARG A 363 38.03 6.83 -12.40
C ARG A 363 39.18 6.55 -13.36
N ASN A 364 38.87 6.37 -14.65
CA ASN A 364 39.88 6.28 -15.72
C ASN A 364 41.01 5.24 -15.50
N ALA A 365 40.77 4.22 -14.67
CA ALA A 365 41.79 3.25 -14.30
C ALA A 365 42.20 2.34 -15.46
N THR A 366 43.51 2.28 -15.70
CA THR A 366 44.17 1.36 -16.61
C THR A 366 44.07 -0.09 -16.11
N TYR A 367 44.29 -1.04 -17.02
CA TYR A 367 44.35 -2.47 -16.70
C TYR A 367 45.30 -2.79 -15.52
N GLY A 368 46.43 -2.09 -15.41
CA GLY A 368 47.40 -2.28 -14.33
C GLY A 368 46.92 -1.73 -12.99
N GLU A 369 46.30 -0.53 -13.00
CA GLU A 369 45.79 0.11 -11.78
C GLU A 369 44.67 -0.71 -11.14
N ARG A 370 43.79 -1.31 -11.96
CA ARG A 370 42.72 -2.20 -11.47
C ARG A 370 43.21 -3.43 -10.72
N ARG A 371 44.46 -3.84 -10.94
CA ARG A 371 45.12 -5.01 -10.31
C ARG A 371 46.17 -4.63 -9.27
N SER A 372 46.29 -3.34 -8.98
CA SER A 372 47.23 -2.86 -7.98
C SER A 372 46.58 -2.85 -6.59
N GLU A 373 47.39 -2.66 -5.55
CA GLU A 373 46.91 -2.34 -4.20
C GLU A 373 46.45 -0.87 -4.14
N TRP A 374 45.44 -0.51 -4.94
CA TRP A 374 44.98 0.88 -5.11
C TRP A 374 44.36 1.48 -3.84
N TRP A 375 44.09 0.65 -2.84
CA TRP A 375 43.60 1.03 -1.51
C TRP A 375 44.72 1.41 -0.52
N ALA A 376 45.99 1.28 -0.91
CA ALA A 376 47.15 1.45 -0.02
C ALA A 376 47.75 2.86 0.02
#